data_AF-A0A3D4FG20-F1
#
_entry.id   AF-A0A3D4FG20-F1
#
_cell.length_a   1.000
_cell.length_b   1.000
_cell.length_c   1.000
_cell.angle_alpha   90.00
_cell.angle_beta   90.00
_cell.angle_gamma   90.00
#
_symmetry.space_group_name_H-M   'P 1'
#
loop_
_entity.id
_entity.type
_entity.pdbx_description
1 polymer ?
#
loop_
_entity_poly.entity_id
_entity_poly.type
_entity_poly.pdbx_seq_one_letter_code
_entity_poly.pdbx_strand_id
1 'polypeptide(L)'
;MISNVVTNFTKETLSQSLIGLLVPLATMLINYLLSFIFIKLLKIDKNKRGTFSVMFSLSNTIFLGVPICTSLFGENVITYVLLYYIINTLTFWTIGVYGIKKDGGFLTNSFINKDNLKNIFSPPLIAFIFSMFCILLNIKLPKAILDSCKYMGNLTTPLSTLFMGITLSELKLKDLKLDLSTIVILIGRFIISPLIMISILQ
;
A
#
# COMPACT_ATOMS: atom_id res chain seq x y z
N MET A 1 -11.96 3.97 4.72
CA MET A 1 -11.28 4.90 3.80
C MET A 1 -12.05 6.20 3.64
N ILE A 2 -13.33 6.15 3.22
CA ILE A 2 -14.16 7.37 3.07
C ILE A 2 -14.29 8.16 4.37
N SER A 3 -14.71 7.50 5.46
CA SER A 3 -14.79 8.12 6.79
C SER A 3 -13.46 8.74 7.20
N ASN A 4 -12.38 7.95 7.21
CA ASN A 4 -11.04 8.40 7.63
C ASN A 4 -10.49 9.56 6.80
N VAL A 5 -10.77 9.63 5.50
CA VAL A 5 -10.27 10.72 4.66
C VAL A 5 -11.10 11.98 4.90
N VAL A 6 -12.43 11.88 4.88
CA VAL A 6 -13.33 13.04 5.06
C VAL A 6 -13.24 13.63 6.48
N THR A 7 -12.95 12.83 7.51
CA THR A 7 -12.86 13.34 8.89
C THR A 7 -11.49 13.91 9.24
N ASN A 8 -10.41 13.39 8.64
CA ASN A 8 -9.04 13.74 9.05
C ASN A 8 -8.33 14.70 8.10
N PHE A 9 -8.93 15.03 6.94
CA PHE A 9 -8.38 15.99 5.98
C PHE A 9 -9.27 17.22 5.81
N THR A 10 -8.63 18.39 5.77
CA THR A 10 -9.20 19.69 5.42
C THR A 10 -8.52 20.24 4.17
N LYS A 11 -9.12 21.26 3.53
CA LYS A 11 -8.55 21.90 2.33
C LYS A 11 -7.14 22.47 2.57
N GLU A 12 -6.92 23.01 3.76
CA GLU A 12 -5.64 23.63 4.19
C GLU A 12 -4.58 22.59 4.53
N THR A 13 -4.96 21.49 5.19
CA THR A 13 -4.02 20.38 5.44
C THR A 13 -3.61 19.69 4.15
N LEU A 14 -4.49 19.64 3.12
CA LEU A 14 -4.16 19.04 1.83
C LEU A 14 -3.05 19.79 1.07
N SER A 15 -3.11 21.13 1.05
CA SER A 15 -2.12 21.95 0.34
C SER A 15 -0.77 21.97 1.04
N GLN A 16 -0.76 21.95 2.38
CA GLN A 16 0.46 21.85 3.18
C GLN A 16 1.07 20.43 3.14
N SER A 17 0.27 19.40 2.87
CA SER A 17 0.68 17.97 2.88
C SER A 17 1.21 17.44 1.54
N LEU A 18 1.32 18.27 0.50
CA LEU A 18 1.86 17.85 -0.81
C LEU A 18 3.29 17.29 -0.69
N ILE A 19 4.13 17.91 0.13
CA ILE A 19 5.48 17.40 0.45
C ILE A 19 5.38 16.04 1.17
N GLY A 20 4.39 15.89 2.05
CA GLY A 20 4.09 14.63 2.75
C GLY A 20 3.65 13.47 1.84
N LEU A 21 3.21 13.75 0.61
CA LEU A 21 2.94 12.73 -0.43
C LEU A 21 4.19 12.40 -1.26
N LEU A 22 5.09 13.37 -1.47
CA LEU A 22 6.29 13.16 -2.28
C LEU A 22 7.29 12.22 -1.61
N VAL A 23 7.48 12.34 -0.30
CA VAL A 23 8.38 11.46 0.46
C VAL A 23 8.03 9.98 0.30
N PRO A 24 6.82 9.50 0.65
CA PRO A 24 6.47 8.09 0.48
C PRO A 24 6.49 7.65 -0.99
N LEU A 25 6.14 8.53 -1.94
CA LEU A 25 6.21 8.22 -3.36
C LEU A 25 7.65 7.97 -3.80
N ALA A 26 8.56 8.88 -3.45
CA ALA A 26 9.98 8.75 -3.74
C ALA A 26 10.57 7.49 -3.09
N THR A 27 10.29 7.26 -1.81
CA THR A 27 10.76 6.06 -1.09
C THR A 27 10.27 4.78 -1.77
N MET A 28 8.98 4.67 -2.13
CA MET A 28 8.45 3.48 -2.78
C MET A 28 9.01 3.27 -4.18
N LEU A 29 9.13 4.33 -4.97
CA LEU A 29 9.70 4.26 -6.32
C LEU A 29 11.17 3.87 -6.28
N ILE A 30 11.97 4.45 -5.38
CA ILE A 30 13.39 4.10 -5.21
C ILE A 30 13.51 2.63 -4.79
N ASN A 31 12.75 2.17 -3.81
CA ASN A 31 12.75 0.75 -3.41
C ASN A 31 12.33 -0.16 -4.57
N TYR A 32 11.30 0.23 -5.33
CA TYR A 32 10.84 -0.52 -6.49
C TYR A 32 11.93 -0.62 -7.56
N LEU A 33 12.64 0.48 -7.86
CA LEU A 33 13.78 0.48 -8.78
C LEU A 33 14.95 -0.36 -8.26
N LEU A 34 15.26 -0.25 -6.97
CA LEU A 34 16.31 -1.04 -6.31
C LEU A 34 16.02 -2.54 -6.38
N SER A 35 14.73 -2.93 -6.32
CA SER A 35 14.32 -4.33 -6.45
C SER A 35 14.78 -4.95 -7.77
N PHE A 36 14.86 -4.18 -8.87
CA PHE A 36 15.36 -4.69 -10.15
C PHE A 36 16.84 -5.04 -10.13
N ILE A 37 17.64 -4.32 -9.33
CA ILE A 37 19.05 -4.64 -9.12
C ILE A 37 19.15 -6.00 -8.44
N PHE A 38 18.41 -6.20 -7.34
CA PHE A 38 18.38 -7.47 -6.62
C PHE A 38 17.81 -8.63 -7.46
N ILE A 39 16.80 -8.38 -8.29
CA ILE A 39 16.28 -9.37 -9.25
C ILE A 39 17.38 -9.87 -10.18
N LYS A 40 18.24 -8.97 -10.68
CA LYS A 40 19.35 -9.32 -11.58
C LYS A 40 20.48 -10.05 -10.83
N LEU A 41 20.84 -9.57 -9.64
CA LEU A 41 21.91 -10.16 -8.81
C LEU A 41 21.55 -11.58 -8.35
N LEU A 42 20.32 -11.78 -7.87
CA LEU A 42 19.83 -13.05 -7.35
C LEU A 42 19.29 -13.99 -8.44
N LYS A 43 19.28 -13.54 -9.70
CA LYS A 43 18.73 -14.27 -10.85
C LYS A 43 17.30 -14.79 -10.61
N ILE A 44 16.43 -13.92 -10.06
CA ILE A 44 15.04 -14.28 -9.74
C ILE A 44 14.29 -14.74 -11.01
N ASP A 45 13.57 -15.86 -10.85
CA ASP A 45 12.69 -16.45 -11.87
C ASP A 45 11.82 -15.39 -12.54
N LYS A 46 11.71 -15.43 -13.87
CA LYS A 46 10.91 -14.46 -14.64
C LYS A 46 9.45 -14.38 -14.18
N ASN A 47 8.91 -15.48 -13.66
CA ASN A 47 7.53 -15.61 -13.20
C ASN A 47 7.34 -15.19 -11.73
N LYS A 48 8.34 -14.60 -11.09
CA LYS A 48 8.29 -14.14 -9.70
C LYS A 48 8.83 -12.72 -9.51
N ARG A 49 9.18 -12.03 -10.60
CA ARG A 49 9.88 -10.73 -10.53
C ARG A 49 8.95 -9.63 -10.06
N GLY A 50 7.72 -9.59 -10.58
CA GLY A 50 6.73 -8.62 -10.14
C GLY A 50 6.36 -8.80 -8.68
N THR A 51 6.15 -10.05 -8.27
CA THR A 51 5.87 -10.44 -6.89
C THR A 51 7.03 -10.05 -5.97
N PHE A 52 8.26 -10.36 -6.37
CA PHE A 52 9.47 -9.95 -5.63
C PHE A 52 9.55 -8.43 -5.48
N SER A 53 9.39 -7.66 -6.57
CA SER A 53 9.43 -6.19 -6.53
C SER A 53 8.37 -5.61 -5.61
N VAL A 54 7.14 -6.12 -5.66
CA VAL A 54 6.04 -5.70 -4.77
C VAL A 54 6.36 -6.02 -3.33
N MET A 55 6.78 -7.26 -3.03
CA MET A 55 7.12 -7.65 -1.66
C MET A 55 8.31 -6.86 -1.10
N PHE A 56 9.27 -6.48 -1.94
CA PHE A 56 10.43 -5.69 -1.54
C PHE A 56 10.07 -4.22 -1.24
N SER A 57 9.19 -3.61 -2.04
CA SER A 57 8.99 -2.16 -2.07
C SER A 57 7.67 -1.66 -1.49
N LEU A 58 6.63 -2.48 -1.49
CA LEU A 58 5.27 -2.11 -1.10
C LEU A 58 4.86 -2.90 0.14
N SER A 59 4.52 -2.19 1.20
CA SER A 59 4.15 -2.79 2.49
C SER A 59 2.64 -2.72 2.71
N ASN A 60 2.09 -3.66 3.47
CA ASN A 60 0.72 -3.51 3.96
C ASN A 60 0.74 -2.59 5.18
N THR A 61 0.29 -1.35 4.99
CA THR A 61 0.39 -0.30 5.99
C THR A 61 -0.90 -0.03 6.76
N ILE A 62 -2.04 -0.57 6.30
CA ILE A 62 -3.30 -0.37 7.01
C ILE A 62 -3.48 -1.36 8.15
N PHE A 63 -3.31 -2.65 7.88
CA PHE A 63 -3.77 -3.65 8.85
C PHE A 63 -2.87 -3.75 10.08
N LEU A 64 -1.57 -3.54 9.89
CA LEU A 64 -0.59 -3.52 10.97
C LEU A 64 -0.04 -2.13 11.26
N GLY A 65 0.23 -1.33 10.21
CA GLY A 65 0.88 -0.03 10.37
C GLY A 65 0.03 0.98 11.16
N VAL A 66 -1.23 1.18 10.79
CA VAL A 66 -2.12 2.16 11.46
C VAL A 66 -2.23 1.87 12.97
N PRO A 67 -2.65 0.67 13.44
CA PRO A 67 -2.78 0.40 14.87
C PRO A 67 -1.49 0.61 15.65
N ILE A 68 -0.35 0.14 15.11
CA ILE A 68 0.96 0.28 15.74
C ILE A 68 1.32 1.77 15.87
N CYS A 69 1.24 2.53 14.78
CA CYS A 69 1.56 3.95 14.79
C CYS A 69 0.66 4.73 15.74
N THR A 70 -0.66 4.44 15.76
CA THR A 70 -1.58 5.11 16.69
C THR A 70 -1.32 4.76 18.15
N SER A 71 -0.88 3.53 18.45
CA SER A 71 -0.54 3.15 19.84
C SER A 71 0.76 3.80 20.34
N LEU A 72 1.72 4.06 19.45
CA LEU A 72 3.02 4.63 19.79
C LEU A 72 3.03 6.16 19.79
N PHE A 73 2.34 6.77 18.82
CA PHE A 73 2.42 8.21 18.54
C PHE A 73 1.08 8.95 18.74
N GLY A 74 0.03 8.24 19.13
CA GLY A 74 -1.32 8.80 19.31
C GLY A 74 -2.05 9.07 17.98
N GLU A 75 -3.19 9.76 18.08
CA GLU A 75 -4.08 9.99 16.93
C GLU A 75 -3.54 11.00 15.91
N ASN A 76 -2.62 11.88 16.32
CA ASN A 76 -2.04 12.91 15.45
C ASN A 76 -1.29 12.31 14.25
N VAL A 77 -0.85 11.05 14.35
CA VAL A 77 -0.11 10.38 13.28
C VAL A 77 -1.01 9.84 12.16
N ILE A 78 -2.33 9.77 12.40
CA ILE A 78 -3.30 9.17 11.47
C ILE A 78 -3.24 9.86 10.10
N THR A 79 -3.15 11.19 10.07
CA THR A 79 -3.07 11.95 8.81
C THR A 79 -1.85 11.55 7.99
N TYR A 80 -0.67 11.42 8.61
CA TYR A 80 0.56 10.99 7.93
C TYR A 80 0.48 9.55 7.41
N VAL A 81 -0.07 8.63 8.21
CA VAL A 81 -0.23 7.23 7.80
C VAL A 81 -1.24 7.09 6.65
N LEU A 82 -2.30 7.90 6.65
CA LEU A 82 -3.26 7.93 5.55
C LEU A 82 -2.63 8.44 4.25
N LEU A 83 -1.80 9.48 4.30
CA LEU A 83 -1.05 9.97 3.13
C LEU A 83 -0.14 8.89 2.55
N TYR A 84 0.64 8.21 3.41
CA TYR A 84 1.46 7.08 3.01
C TYR A 84 0.62 5.98 2.36
N TYR A 85 -0.52 5.64 2.97
CA TYR A 85 -1.41 4.60 2.46
C TYR A 85 -1.97 4.92 1.07
N ILE A 86 -2.35 6.17 0.81
CA ILE A 86 -2.85 6.60 -0.49
C ILE A 86 -1.81 6.32 -1.57
N ILE A 87 -0.57 6.75 -1.35
CA ILE A 87 0.55 6.52 -2.27
C ILE A 87 0.86 5.03 -2.43
N ASN A 88 0.85 4.27 -1.33
CA ASN A 88 1.02 2.82 -1.36
C ASN A 88 -0.05 2.14 -2.22
N THR A 89 -1.30 2.51 -2.03
CA THR A 89 -2.46 1.94 -2.74
C THR A 89 -2.39 2.26 -4.23
N LEU A 90 -2.11 3.52 -4.56
CA LEU A 90 -1.89 3.98 -5.93
C LEU A 90 -0.78 3.17 -6.60
N THR A 91 0.39 3.09 -5.97
CA THR A 91 1.57 2.40 -6.52
C THR A 91 1.32 0.89 -6.66
N PHE A 92 0.65 0.29 -5.68
CA PHE A 92 0.30 -1.13 -5.70
C PHE A 92 -0.67 -1.46 -6.83
N TRP A 93 -1.78 -0.73 -6.97
CA TRP A 93 -2.78 -1.01 -8.00
C TRP A 93 -2.37 -0.60 -9.41
N THR A 94 -1.36 0.25 -9.55
CA THR A 94 -0.79 0.65 -10.85
C THR A 94 0.33 -0.28 -11.28
N ILE A 95 1.50 -0.19 -10.64
CA ILE A 95 2.73 -0.86 -11.06
C ILE A 95 2.83 -2.26 -10.42
N GLY A 96 2.40 -2.40 -9.17
CA GLY A 96 2.52 -3.66 -8.42
C GLY A 96 1.68 -4.79 -9.00
N VAL A 97 0.37 -4.57 -9.13
CA VAL A 97 -0.58 -5.54 -9.71
C VAL A 97 -0.23 -5.86 -11.15
N TYR A 98 0.23 -4.86 -11.92
CA TYR A 98 0.75 -5.10 -13.26
C TYR A 98 1.93 -6.08 -13.25
N GLY A 99 2.90 -5.89 -12.37
CA GLY A 99 4.03 -6.81 -12.20
C GLY A 99 3.59 -8.23 -11.83
N ILE A 100 2.68 -8.36 -10.87
CA ILE A 100 2.16 -9.68 -10.43
C ILE A 100 1.39 -10.38 -11.56
N LYS A 101 0.59 -9.66 -12.35
CA LYS A 101 -0.10 -10.25 -13.51
C LYS A 101 0.87 -10.72 -14.59
N LYS A 102 1.98 -9.99 -14.78
CA LYS A 102 3.06 -10.39 -15.69
C LYS A 102 3.68 -11.72 -15.29
N ASP A 103 3.92 -11.89 -13.99
CA ASP A 103 4.48 -13.11 -13.42
C ASP A 103 3.60 -14.35 -13.71
N GLY A 104 2.27 -14.19 -13.63
CA GLY A 104 1.31 -15.26 -13.91
C GLY A 104 1.01 -15.52 -15.39
N GLY A 105 1.69 -14.85 -16.33
CA GLY A 105 1.46 -15.02 -17.76
C GLY A 105 0.12 -14.45 -18.27
N PHE A 106 -0.60 -13.69 -17.44
CA PHE A 106 -1.92 -13.13 -17.76
C PHE A 106 -1.87 -11.86 -18.62
N LEU A 107 -0.69 -11.44 -19.09
CA LEU A 107 -0.51 -10.23 -19.91
C LEU A 107 -0.15 -10.57 -21.35
N THR A 108 -1.05 -10.24 -22.27
CA THR A 108 -0.80 -10.16 -23.71
C THR A 108 -0.13 -8.82 -24.06
N ASN A 109 1.20 -8.80 -24.11
CA ASN A 109 2.11 -7.83 -24.76
C ASN A 109 1.95 -6.30 -24.62
N SER A 110 0.94 -5.73 -23.95
CA SER A 110 0.81 -4.27 -23.77
C SER A 110 0.69 -3.84 -22.31
N PHE A 111 1.51 -2.85 -21.91
CA PHE A 111 1.39 -2.15 -20.62
C PHE A 111 0.01 -1.48 -20.47
N ILE A 112 -0.54 -0.97 -21.57
CA ILE A 112 -1.82 -0.24 -21.62
C ILE A 112 -2.86 -1.18 -22.25
N ASN A 113 -3.35 -2.14 -21.48
CA ASN A 113 -4.54 -2.90 -21.84
C ASN A 113 -5.75 -2.39 -21.06
N LYS A 114 -6.95 -2.48 -21.63
CA LYS A 114 -8.21 -1.97 -21.03
C LYS A 114 -8.46 -2.58 -19.64
N ASP A 115 -8.01 -3.81 -19.44
CA ASP A 115 -8.09 -4.52 -18.16
C ASP A 115 -7.08 -4.00 -17.12
N ASN A 116 -5.93 -3.46 -17.53
CA ASN A 116 -5.00 -2.80 -16.61
C ASN A 116 -5.57 -1.46 -16.13
N LEU A 117 -6.21 -0.70 -17.01
CA LEU A 117 -6.88 0.56 -16.66
C LEU A 117 -8.02 0.35 -15.65
N LYS A 118 -8.78 -0.75 -15.77
CA LYS A 118 -9.81 -1.11 -14.78
C LYS A 118 -9.23 -1.38 -13.39
N ASN A 119 -8.02 -1.96 -13.28
CA ASN A 119 -7.41 -2.22 -11.97
C ASN A 119 -6.89 -0.95 -11.30
N ILE A 120 -6.55 0.08 -12.09
CA ILE A 120 -6.18 1.40 -11.56
C ILE A 120 -7.39 1.98 -10.80
N PHE A 121 -8.60 1.89 -11.38
CA PHE A 121 -9.86 2.23 -10.71
C PHE A 121 -10.32 1.14 -9.72
N SER A 122 -9.43 0.73 -8.82
CA SER A 122 -9.78 -0.18 -7.75
C SER A 122 -10.77 0.46 -6.78
N PRO A 123 -11.61 -0.33 -6.06
CA PRO A 123 -12.54 0.22 -5.08
C PRO A 123 -11.90 1.16 -4.04
N PRO A 124 -10.68 0.89 -3.52
CA PRO A 124 -9.96 1.86 -2.68
C PRO A 124 -9.66 3.19 -3.38
N LEU A 125 -9.21 3.16 -4.64
CA LEU A 125 -8.93 4.37 -5.42
C LEU A 125 -10.21 5.19 -5.66
N ILE A 126 -11.30 4.53 -6.04
CA ILE A 126 -12.58 5.18 -6.27
C ILE A 126 -13.07 5.85 -4.97
N ALA A 127 -12.98 5.13 -3.85
CA ALA A 127 -13.31 5.67 -2.53
C ALA A 127 -12.44 6.89 -2.17
N PHE A 128 -11.15 6.87 -2.53
CA PHE A 128 -10.25 8.02 -2.36
C PHE A 128 -10.73 9.24 -3.14
N ILE A 129 -10.93 9.06 -4.46
CA ILE A 129 -11.31 10.13 -5.39
C ILE A 129 -12.63 10.74 -4.93
N PHE A 130 -13.60 9.90 -4.56
CA PHE A 130 -14.88 10.35 -4.01
C PHE A 130 -14.70 11.18 -2.74
N SER A 131 -13.85 10.72 -1.81
CA SER A 131 -13.57 11.44 -0.56
C SER A 131 -12.92 12.80 -0.81
N MET A 132 -11.97 12.87 -1.74
CA MET A 132 -11.33 14.11 -2.16
C MET A 132 -12.33 15.09 -2.77
N PHE A 133 -13.25 14.60 -3.60
CA PHE A 133 -14.31 15.43 -4.18
C PHE A 133 -15.23 16.02 -3.10
N CYS A 134 -15.63 15.22 -2.10
CA CYS A 134 -16.41 15.70 -0.96
C CYS A 134 -15.68 16.79 -0.17
N ILE A 135 -14.37 16.63 0.09
CA ILE A 135 -13.56 17.62 0.81
C ILE A 135 -13.42 18.91 0.00
N LEU A 136 -13.10 18.83 -1.30
CA LEU A 136 -12.86 20.00 -2.14
C LEU A 136 -14.12 20.85 -2.33
N LEU A 137 -15.29 20.21 -2.38
CA LEU A 137 -16.59 20.88 -2.48
C LEU A 137 -17.22 21.22 -1.11
N ASN A 138 -16.53 20.94 0.01
CA ASN A 138 -17.08 21.09 1.37
C ASN A 138 -18.42 20.38 1.59
N ILE A 139 -18.65 19.25 0.90
CA ILE A 139 -19.86 18.44 1.05
C ILE A 139 -19.76 17.63 2.33
N LYS A 140 -20.60 17.95 3.31
CA LYS A 140 -20.73 17.17 4.54
C LYS A 140 -21.63 15.96 4.30
N LEU A 141 -21.06 14.76 4.40
CA LEU A 141 -21.86 13.53 4.33
C LEU A 141 -22.80 13.41 5.55
N PRO A 142 -24.05 12.93 5.37
CA PRO A 142 -24.94 12.62 6.48
C PRO A 142 -24.32 11.65 7.48
N LYS A 143 -24.61 11.85 8.77
CA LYS A 143 -24.07 11.02 9.86
C LYS A 143 -24.32 9.53 9.66
N ALA A 144 -25.51 9.15 9.18
CA ALA A 144 -25.85 7.75 8.90
C ALA A 144 -24.90 7.07 7.90
N ILE A 145 -24.47 7.78 6.85
CA ILE A 145 -23.53 7.24 5.85
C ILE A 145 -22.14 7.11 6.47
N LEU A 146 -21.69 8.14 7.18
CA LEU A 146 -20.38 8.14 7.84
C LEU A 146 -20.27 7.02 8.88
N ASP A 147 -21.29 6.85 9.72
CA ASP A 147 -21.34 5.80 10.74
C ASP A 147 -21.34 4.42 10.08
N SER A 148 -22.13 4.21 9.03
CA SER A 148 -22.15 2.96 8.26
C SER A 148 -20.77 2.63 7.67
N CYS A 149 -20.13 3.60 7.01
CA CYS A 149 -18.77 3.45 6.48
C CYS A 149 -17.75 3.17 7.59
N LYS A 150 -17.91 3.78 8.77
CA LYS A 150 -17.04 3.57 9.93
C LYS A 150 -17.20 2.16 10.51
N TYR A 151 -18.43 1.69 10.70
CA TYR A 151 -18.69 0.32 11.15
C TYR A 151 -18.09 -0.71 10.21
N MET A 152 -18.31 -0.59 8.90
CA MET A 152 -17.73 -1.50 7.92
C MET A 152 -16.19 -1.43 7.91
N GLY A 153 -15.62 -0.23 7.98
CA GLY A 153 -14.18 -0.03 8.02
C GLY A 153 -13.52 -0.66 9.25
N ASN A 154 -14.14 -0.52 10.42
CA ASN A 154 -13.63 -1.07 11.68
C ASN A 154 -13.65 -2.60 11.71
N LEU A 155 -14.54 -3.25 10.96
CA LEU A 155 -14.57 -4.70 10.83
C LEU A 155 -13.53 -5.25 9.84
N THR A 156 -13.03 -4.43 8.92
CA THR A 156 -12.16 -4.89 7.83
C THR A 156 -10.81 -5.38 8.36
N THR A 157 -10.16 -4.62 9.26
CA THR A 157 -8.87 -5.02 9.84
C THR A 157 -8.94 -6.32 10.65
N PRO A 158 -9.83 -6.51 11.64
CA PRO A 158 -9.89 -7.77 12.39
C PRO A 158 -10.29 -8.97 11.52
N LEU A 159 -11.14 -8.78 10.51
CA LEU A 159 -11.51 -9.87 9.61
C LEU A 159 -10.34 -10.25 8.68
N SER A 160 -9.56 -9.27 8.22
CA SER A 160 -8.36 -9.52 7.40
C SER A 160 -7.27 -10.24 8.20
N THR A 161 -7.07 -9.91 9.48
CA THR A 161 -6.07 -10.57 10.34
C THR A 161 -6.50 -11.99 10.68
N LEU A 162 -7.78 -12.23 10.93
CA LEU A 162 -8.33 -13.56 11.11
C LEU A 162 -8.15 -14.43 9.85
N PHE A 163 -8.46 -13.88 8.68
CA PHE A 163 -8.25 -14.57 7.40
C PHE A 163 -6.77 -14.90 7.18
N MET A 164 -5.86 -13.96 7.43
CA MET A 164 -4.41 -14.22 7.37
C MET A 164 -4.00 -15.35 8.32
N GLY A 165 -4.56 -15.38 9.54
CA GLY A 165 -4.33 -16.46 10.50
C GLY A 165 -4.77 -17.84 9.99
N ILE A 166 -5.95 -17.91 9.36
CA ILE A 166 -6.44 -19.16 8.73
C ILE A 166 -5.49 -19.60 7.62
N THR A 167 -5.12 -18.70 6.70
CA THR A 167 -4.18 -19.04 5.61
C THR A 167 -2.82 -19.50 6.13
N LEU A 168 -2.34 -18.92 7.23
CA LEU A 168 -1.09 -19.33 7.87
C LEU A 168 -1.22 -20.71 8.53
N SER A 169 -2.39 -21.06 9.06
CA SER A 169 -2.64 -22.38 9.66
C SER A 169 -2.63 -23.52 8.64
N GLU A 170 -2.97 -23.22 7.39
CA GLU A 170 -2.91 -24.18 6.28
C GLU A 170 -1.47 -24.38 5.76
N LEU A 171 -0.57 -23.43 6.02
CA LEU A 171 0.85 -23.54 5.67
C LEU A 171 1.56 -24.48 6.62
N LYS A 172 2.14 -25.55 6.07
CA LYS A 172 3.01 -26.43 6.85
C LYS A 172 4.35 -25.72 7.04
N LEU A 173 4.75 -25.49 8.28
CA LEU A 173 6.02 -24.82 8.62
C LEU A 173 7.25 -25.44 7.92
N LYS A 174 7.22 -26.74 7.65
CA LYS A 174 8.26 -27.47 6.91
C LYS A 174 8.40 -27.06 5.43
N ASP A 175 7.37 -26.47 4.85
CA ASP A 175 7.37 -25.98 3.47
C ASP A 175 7.88 -24.53 3.38
N LEU A 176 8.05 -23.85 4.53
CA LEU A 176 8.68 -22.52 4.60
C LEU A 176 10.20 -22.67 4.42
N LYS A 177 10.67 -22.42 3.21
CA LYS A 177 12.10 -22.31 2.92
C LYS A 177 12.49 -20.84 2.92
N LEU A 178 13.32 -20.45 3.89
CA LEU A 178 14.00 -19.16 3.87
C LEU A 178 15.12 -19.22 2.83
N ASP A 179 14.77 -18.92 1.58
CA ASP A 179 15.73 -18.77 0.51
C ASP A 179 16.35 -17.37 0.53
N LEU A 180 17.43 -17.20 -0.23
CA LEU A 180 18.14 -15.93 -0.32
C LEU A 180 17.22 -14.80 -0.82
N SER A 181 16.23 -15.11 -1.66
CA SER A 181 15.26 -14.13 -2.13
C SER A 181 14.38 -13.58 -1.00
N THR A 182 13.89 -14.47 -0.12
CA THR A 182 13.11 -14.09 1.06
C THR A 182 13.94 -13.24 2.03
N ILE A 183 15.20 -13.61 2.27
CA ILE A 183 16.09 -12.84 3.15
C ILE A 183 16.32 -11.42 2.60
N VAL A 184 16.55 -11.28 1.30
CA VAL A 184 16.75 -9.96 0.68
C VAL A 184 15.47 -9.13 0.70
N ILE A 185 14.28 -9.74 0.53
CA ILE A 185 13.00 -9.04 0.74
C ILE A 185 12.91 -8.50 2.17
N LEU A 186 13.25 -9.31 3.17
CA LEU A 186 13.21 -8.89 4.58
C LEU A 186 14.18 -7.73 4.85
N ILE A 187 15.42 -7.83 4.38
CA ILE A 187 16.41 -6.74 4.48
C ILE A 187 15.91 -5.48 3.75
N GLY A 188 15.32 -5.65 2.56
CA GLY A 188 14.66 -4.60 1.80
C GLY A 188 13.65 -3.83 2.62
N ARG A 189 12.74 -4.55 3.30
CA ARG A 189 11.64 -3.96 4.05
C ARG A 189 12.05 -3.37 5.40
N PHE A 190 12.91 -4.06 6.14
CA PHE A 190 13.21 -3.70 7.52
C PHE A 190 14.45 -2.83 7.68
N ILE A 191 15.34 -2.80 6.69
CA ILE A 191 16.60 -2.05 6.77
C ILE A 191 16.64 -1.00 5.65
N ILE A 192 16.56 -1.44 4.39
CA ILE A 192 16.77 -0.56 3.23
C ILE A 192 15.66 0.50 3.13
N SER A 193 14.39 0.09 3.21
CA SER A 193 13.26 1.01 3.06
C SER A 193 13.22 2.08 4.16
N PRO A 194 13.40 1.76 5.45
CA PRO A 194 13.52 2.78 6.49
C PRO A 194 14.71 3.71 6.28
N LEU A 195 15.88 3.19 5.88
CA LEU A 195 17.07 4.02 5.61
C LEU A 195 16.82 5.01 4.47
N ILE A 196 16.24 4.55 3.36
CA ILE A 196 15.87 5.43 2.24
C ILE A 196 14.91 6.52 2.70
N MET A 197 13.91 6.16 3.51
CA MET A 197 12.94 7.13 4.02
C MET A 197 13.61 8.17 4.92
N ILE A 198 14.52 7.75 5.81
CA ILE A 198 15.29 8.66 6.67
C ILE A 198 16.17 9.59 5.83
N SER A 199 16.88 9.06 4.82
CA SER A 199 17.74 9.87 3.95
C SER A 199 17.00 10.90 3.10
N ILE A 200 15.72 10.68 2.80
CA ILE A 200 14.89 11.64 2.05
C ILE A 200 14.28 12.71 2.99
N LEU A 201 14.07 12.38 4.27
CA LEU A 201 13.48 13.26 5.26
C LEU A 201 14.48 14.22 5.92
N GLN A 202 15.79 13.90 5.86
CA GLN A 202 16.89 14.74 6.33
C GLN A 202 17.21 15.86 5.33
#